data_AF-A0A7K3YJI9-F1
#
_entry.id   AF-A0A7K3YJI9-F1
#
_cell.length_a   1.000
_cell.length_b   1.000
_cell.length_c   1.000
_cell.angle_alpha   90.00
_cell.angle_beta   90.00
_cell.angle_gamma   90.00
#
_symmetry.space_group_name_H-M   'P 1'
#
loop_
_entity.id
_entity.type
_entity.pdbx_description
1 polymer ?
#
loop_
_entity_poly.entity_id
_entity_poly.type
_entity_poly.pdbx_seq_one_letter_code
_entity_poly.pdbx_strand_id
1 'polypeptide(L)'
;MQVRDVMTPNPVTVRVDSPVSEAAGLLRKYHIGGLPVMDGDRVAGIVTETDILSLLDVGDLSSDLWLPSPLEVIEVPVREFINWERTKRALTDISNMEVRRVMSSPVIAIGED
;
A
#
# COMPACT_ATOMS: atom_id res chain seq x y z
N MET A 1 -25.59 -11.75 17.15
CA MET A 1 -25.09 -11.13 15.90
C MET A 1 -23.77 -11.80 15.60
N GLN A 2 -23.70 -12.52 14.48
CA GLN A 2 -22.52 -13.22 14.01
C GLN A 2 -21.77 -12.32 13.02
N VAL A 3 -20.47 -12.57 12.79
CA VAL A 3 -19.65 -11.81 11.82
C VAL A 3 -20.28 -11.88 10.42
N ARG A 4 -20.81 -13.05 10.04
CA ARG A 4 -21.50 -13.26 8.77
C ARG A 4 -22.73 -12.37 8.56
N ASP A 5 -23.32 -11.88 9.65
CA ASP A 5 -24.52 -11.03 9.58
C ASP A 5 -24.18 -9.57 9.24
N VAL A 6 -22.90 -9.16 9.35
CA VAL A 6 -22.45 -7.77 9.17
C VAL A 6 -21.32 -7.58 8.16
N MET A 7 -20.65 -8.65 7.74
CA MET A 7 -19.57 -8.57 6.74
C MET A 7 -20.09 -8.24 5.35
N THR A 8 -19.25 -7.59 4.53
CA THR A 8 -19.52 -7.44 3.09
C THR A 8 -19.28 -8.78 2.38
N PRO A 9 -20.31 -9.40 1.78
CA PRO A 9 -20.12 -10.65 1.04
C PRO A 9 -19.38 -10.37 -0.28
N ASN A 10 -18.59 -11.35 -0.73
CA ASN A 10 -17.83 -11.28 -1.99
C ASN A 10 -16.95 -10.01 -2.09
N PRO A 11 -15.96 -9.85 -1.19
CA PRO A 11 -15.10 -8.68 -1.20
C PRO A 11 -14.31 -8.59 -2.51
N VAL A 12 -13.95 -7.36 -2.90
CA VAL A 12 -12.96 -7.13 -3.97
C VAL A 12 -11.65 -7.75 -3.51
N THR A 13 -10.96 -8.45 -4.42
CA THR A 13 -9.68 -9.11 -4.14
C THR A 13 -8.64 -8.77 -5.21
N VAL A 14 -7.38 -9.06 -4.91
CA VAL A 14 -6.26 -8.93 -5.85
C VAL A 14 -5.40 -10.20 -5.80
N ARG A 15 -4.64 -10.50 -6.85
CA ARG A 15 -3.76 -11.68 -6.84
C ARG A 15 -2.39 -11.39 -6.22
N VAL A 16 -1.74 -12.42 -5.69
CA VAL A 16 -0.37 -12.34 -5.14
C VAL A 16 0.70 -11.87 -6.14
N ASP A 17 0.48 -12.08 -7.44
CA ASP A 17 1.38 -11.70 -8.53
C ASP A 17 0.95 -10.43 -9.28
N SER A 18 -0.18 -9.84 -8.89
CA SER A 18 -0.59 -8.53 -9.42
C SER A 18 0.39 -7.43 -9.00
N PRO A 19 0.56 -6.40 -9.83
CA PRO A 19 1.36 -5.23 -9.47
C PRO A 19 0.68 -4.42 -8.36
N VAL A 20 1.46 -3.80 -7.49
CA VAL A 20 0.98 -2.91 -6.42
C VAL A 20 0.09 -1.79 -6.96
N SER A 21 0.33 -1.32 -8.19
CA SER A 21 -0.55 -0.33 -8.84
C SER A 21 -1.97 -0.83 -9.07
N GLU A 22 -2.16 -2.12 -9.32
CA GLU A 22 -3.50 -2.71 -9.44
C GLU A 22 -4.21 -2.68 -8.08
N ALA A 23 -3.53 -3.10 -7.01
CA ALA A 23 -4.07 -3.00 -5.66
C ALA A 23 -4.43 -1.56 -5.29
N ALA A 24 -3.53 -0.60 -5.49
CA ALA A 24 -3.80 0.82 -5.26
C ALA A 24 -4.99 1.34 -6.09
N GLY A 25 -5.09 0.91 -7.34
CA GLY A 25 -6.20 1.23 -8.23
C GLY A 25 -7.54 0.69 -7.70
N LEU A 26 -7.57 -0.53 -7.18
CA LEU A 26 -8.77 -1.13 -6.57
C LEU A 26 -9.17 -0.41 -5.28
N LEU A 27 -8.23 -0.15 -4.37
CA LEU A 27 -8.48 0.59 -3.12
C LEU A 27 -9.13 1.94 -3.41
N ARG A 28 -8.53 2.71 -4.34
CA ARG A 28 -9.07 4.01 -4.78
C ARG A 28 -10.43 3.89 -5.47
N LYS A 29 -10.60 2.92 -6.37
CA LYS A 29 -11.83 2.74 -7.17
C LYS A 29 -13.03 2.39 -6.30
N TYR A 30 -12.83 1.54 -5.31
CA TYR A 30 -13.89 1.04 -4.44
C TYR A 30 -14.00 1.79 -3.10
N HIS A 31 -13.13 2.78 -2.85
CA HIS A 31 -13.07 3.56 -1.61
C HIS A 31 -12.94 2.67 -0.36
N ILE A 32 -12.02 1.72 -0.41
CA ILE A 32 -11.74 0.76 0.68
C ILE A 32 -10.29 0.88 1.13
N GLY A 33 -10.05 0.77 2.44
CA GLY A 33 -8.70 0.90 3.01
C GLY A 33 -7.84 -0.38 2.95
N GLY A 34 -8.44 -1.51 2.56
CA GLY A 34 -7.73 -2.77 2.40
C GLY A 34 -8.57 -3.82 1.70
N LEU A 35 -7.91 -4.84 1.15
CA LEU A 35 -8.55 -5.95 0.45
C LEU A 35 -7.78 -7.27 0.62
N PRO A 36 -8.46 -8.43 0.57
CA PRO A 36 -7.81 -9.73 0.63
C PRO A 36 -6.97 -10.01 -0.62
N VAL A 37 -5.81 -10.62 -0.42
CA VAL A 37 -4.91 -11.07 -1.49
C VAL A 37 -5.08 -12.57 -1.68
N MET A 38 -5.31 -13.01 -2.92
CA MET A 38 -5.60 -14.39 -3.28
C MET A 38 -4.41 -15.07 -3.95
N ASP A 39 -4.14 -16.32 -3.57
CA ASP A 39 -3.27 -17.25 -4.28
C ASP A 39 -4.09 -18.47 -4.70
N GLY A 40 -4.53 -18.46 -5.97
CA GLY A 40 -5.59 -19.35 -6.45
C GLY A 40 -6.89 -19.11 -5.67
N ASP A 41 -7.45 -20.17 -5.10
CA ASP A 41 -8.71 -20.13 -4.33
C ASP A 41 -8.51 -19.87 -2.83
N ARG A 42 -7.28 -19.54 -2.40
CA ARG A 42 -6.95 -19.32 -0.99
C ARG A 42 -6.58 -17.87 -0.72
N VAL A 43 -6.99 -17.36 0.44
CA VAL A 43 -6.52 -16.07 0.94
C VAL A 43 -5.08 -16.23 1.43
N ALA A 44 -4.15 -15.51 0.81
CA ALA A 44 -2.71 -15.53 1.12
C ALA A 44 -2.28 -14.39 2.06
N GLY A 45 -3.05 -13.30 2.10
CA GLY A 45 -2.75 -12.13 2.91
C GLY A 45 -3.82 -11.05 2.82
N ILE A 46 -3.54 -9.90 3.41
CA ILE A 46 -4.31 -8.65 3.25
C ILE A 46 -3.32 -7.56 2.82
N VAL A 47 -3.73 -6.72 1.87
CA VAL A 47 -3.01 -5.50 1.52
C VAL A 47 -3.87 -4.29 1.86
N THR A 48 -3.26 -3.30 2.48
CA THR A 48 -3.90 -2.04 2.90
C THR A 48 -3.26 -0.84 2.22
N GLU A 49 -3.93 0.31 2.27
CA GLU A 49 -3.34 1.58 1.83
C GLU A 49 -2.04 1.89 2.62
N THR A 50 -2.00 1.57 3.91
CA THR A 50 -0.81 1.76 4.76
C THR A 50 0.37 0.91 4.30
N ASP A 51 0.13 -0.35 3.91
CA ASP A 51 1.20 -1.22 3.38
C ASP A 51 1.82 -0.60 2.12
N ILE A 52 1.00 -0.06 1.22
CA ILE A 52 1.46 0.60 -0.01
C ILE A 52 2.20 1.91 0.30
N LEU A 53 1.68 2.73 1.22
CA LEU A 53 2.30 4.00 1.63
C LEU A 53 3.65 3.78 2.32
N SER A 54 3.82 2.67 3.05
CA SER A 54 5.10 2.34 3.69
C SER A 54 6.25 2.13 2.71
N LEU A 55 5.96 1.82 1.44
CA LEU A 55 6.98 1.72 0.39
C LEU A 55 7.56 3.09 -0.01
N LEU A 56 6.83 4.16 0.25
CA LEU A 56 7.30 5.53 0.06
C LEU A 56 8.14 6.01 1.24
N ASP A 57 8.03 5.34 2.39
CA ASP A 57 8.84 5.57 3.58
C ASP A 57 10.20 4.88 3.40
N VAL A 58 10.94 5.38 2.41
CA VAL A 58 12.36 5.05 2.23
C VAL A 58 13.07 5.58 3.46
N GLY A 59 13.38 4.68 4.38
CA GLY A 59 14.19 4.95 5.55
C GLY A 59 15.40 5.82 5.20
N ASP A 60 15.62 6.81 6.06
CA ASP A 60 16.74 7.75 6.13
C ASP A 60 16.59 9.12 5.44
N LEU A 61 15.40 9.72 5.46
CA LEU A 61 15.32 11.19 5.47
C LEU A 61 15.68 11.78 6.85
N SER A 62 15.75 10.98 7.91
CA SER A 62 15.91 11.44 9.29
C SER A 62 17.36 11.63 9.78
N SER A 63 18.39 11.23 9.02
CA SER A 63 19.80 11.48 9.43
C SER A 63 20.39 12.80 8.93
N ASP A 64 19.71 13.53 8.02
CA ASP A 64 20.11 14.87 7.55
C ASP A 64 19.06 15.98 7.78
N LEU A 65 17.87 15.68 8.34
CA LEU A 65 16.83 16.69 8.60
C LEU A 65 17.08 17.42 9.93
N TRP A 66 18.00 18.37 9.92
CA TRP A 66 18.01 19.47 10.89
C TRP A 66 16.81 20.39 10.61
N LEU A 67 15.76 20.34 11.43
CA LEU A 67 14.59 21.21 11.31
C LEU A 67 14.71 22.43 12.25
N PRO A 68 14.84 23.66 11.74
CA PRO A 68 14.34 24.85 12.39
C PRO A 68 13.00 25.29 11.75
N SER A 69 12.09 25.76 12.60
CA SER A 69 10.71 26.22 12.36
C SER A 69 10.52 27.26 11.23
N PRO A 70 9.30 27.78 10.98
CA PRO A 70 7.97 27.20 10.74
C PRO A 70 7.42 27.62 9.35
N LEU A 71 8.28 27.96 8.38
CA LEU A 71 7.89 28.49 7.06
C LEU A 71 8.08 27.49 5.90
N GLU A 72 7.70 26.24 6.11
CA GLU A 72 7.82 25.16 5.11
C GLU A 72 6.61 25.05 4.14
N VAL A 73 5.93 26.17 3.85
CA VAL A 73 4.82 26.17 2.87
C VAL A 73 5.30 26.52 1.45
N ILE A 74 6.58 26.86 1.23
CA ILE A 74 7.03 27.37 -0.08
C ILE A 74 8.23 26.61 -0.71
N GLU A 75 8.93 25.71 -0.01
CA GLU A 75 10.17 25.09 -0.57
C GLU A 75 10.05 23.67 -1.15
N VAL A 76 8.89 23.00 -1.03
CA VAL A 76 8.66 21.71 -1.70
C VAL A 76 8.93 21.73 -3.23
N PRO A 77 8.61 22.79 -4.01
CA PRO A 77 8.66 22.69 -5.47
C PRO A 77 10.08 22.70 -6.10
N VAL A 78 11.14 23.06 -5.36
CA VAL A 78 12.47 23.28 -5.97
C VAL A 78 13.44 22.12 -5.73
N ARG A 79 13.38 21.44 -4.57
CA ARG A 79 14.18 20.22 -4.33
C ARG A 79 13.71 19.03 -5.18
N GLU A 80 12.42 18.96 -5.50
CA GLU A 80 11.83 17.96 -6.41
C GLU A 80 12.32 18.10 -7.86
N PHE A 81 12.68 19.30 -8.30
CA PHE A 81 13.04 19.57 -9.71
C PHE A 81 14.38 18.94 -10.13
N ILE A 82 15.32 18.75 -9.19
CA ILE A 82 16.66 18.21 -9.47
C ILE A 82 16.68 16.67 -9.46
N ASN A 83 15.73 16.02 -8.78
CA ASN A 83 15.72 14.56 -8.58
C ASN A 83 14.50 13.83 -9.20
N TRP A 84 13.65 14.55 -9.93
CA TRP A 84 12.41 14.07 -10.55
C TRP A 84 12.55 12.76 -11.34
N GLU A 85 13.67 12.56 -12.03
CA GLU A 85 13.96 11.32 -12.77
C GLU A 85 14.19 10.10 -11.86
N ARG A 86 14.77 10.27 -10.66
CA ARG A 86 14.99 9.17 -9.70
C ARG A 86 13.70 8.84 -8.97
N THR A 87 12.95 9.85 -8.53
CA THR A 87 11.66 9.66 -7.86
C THR A 87 10.65 8.98 -8.79
N LYS A 88 10.57 9.39 -10.06
CA LYS A 88 9.74 8.70 -11.07
C LYS A 88 10.13 7.24 -11.27
N ARG A 89 11.43 6.93 -11.33
CA ARG A 89 11.90 5.53 -11.45
C ARG A 89 11.53 4.72 -10.21
N ALA A 90 11.78 5.23 -9.02
CA ALA A 90 11.41 4.56 -7.77
C ALA A 90 9.89 4.30 -7.68
N LEU A 91 9.06 5.29 -8.06
CA LEU A 91 7.61 5.12 -8.12
C LEU A 91 7.18 4.09 -9.17
N THR A 92 7.86 4.05 -10.32
CA THR A 92 7.62 3.07 -11.38
C THR A 92 8.02 1.66 -10.95
N ASP A 93 9.13 1.53 -10.22
CA ASP A 93 9.61 0.25 -9.69
C ASP A 93 8.64 -0.28 -8.63
N ILE A 94 8.23 0.57 -7.68
CA ILE A 94 7.23 0.25 -6.65
C ILE A 94 5.89 -0.14 -7.28
N SER A 95 5.44 0.61 -8.29
CA SER A 95 4.20 0.34 -9.02
C SER A 95 4.16 -1.08 -9.59
N ASN A 96 5.28 -1.57 -10.10
CA ASN A 96 5.40 -2.90 -10.71
C ASN A 96 5.78 -4.01 -9.72
N MET A 97 6.03 -3.69 -8.44
CA MET A 97 6.27 -4.72 -7.43
C MET A 97 5.04 -5.62 -7.28
N GLU A 98 5.27 -6.91 -7.03
CA GLU A 98 4.19 -7.84 -6.75
C GLU A 98 3.60 -7.57 -5.36
N VAL A 99 2.26 -7.62 -5.25
CA VAL A 99 1.53 -7.42 -3.98
C VAL A 99 2.04 -8.35 -2.86
N ARG A 100 2.47 -9.58 -3.17
CA ARG A 100 3.00 -10.52 -2.17
C ARG A 100 4.19 -9.98 -1.36
N ARG A 101 4.91 -8.99 -1.87
CA ARG A 101 6.09 -8.40 -1.22
C ARG A 101 5.74 -7.37 -0.15
N VAL A 102 4.49 -6.92 -0.13
CA VAL A 102 4.04 -5.77 0.66
C VAL A 102 2.87 -6.15 1.56
N MET A 103 2.07 -7.15 1.17
CA MET A 103 0.92 -7.60 1.94
C MET A 103 1.31 -8.13 3.34
N SER A 104 0.39 -8.00 4.28
CA SER A 104 0.45 -8.66 5.57
C SER A 104 0.18 -10.17 5.44
N SER A 105 1.04 -10.99 6.05
CA SER A 105 0.98 -12.47 6.05
C SER A 105 1.69 -13.03 7.31
N PRO A 106 1.30 -14.18 7.89
CA PRO A 106 0.25 -15.12 7.45
C PRO A 106 -1.17 -14.68 7.82
N VAL A 107 -2.16 -15.22 7.09
CA VAL A 107 -3.59 -14.98 7.38
C VAL A 107 -3.99 -15.73 8.64
N ILE A 108 -4.66 -15.03 9.54
CA ILE A 108 -5.32 -15.63 10.72
C ILE A 108 -6.80 -15.72 10.40
N ALA A 109 -7.31 -16.95 10.25
CA ALA A 109 -8.73 -17.21 9.99
C ALA A 109 -9.44 -17.63 11.28
N ILE A 110 -10.65 -17.11 11.49
CA ILE A 110 -11.55 -17.51 12.58
C ILE A 110 -12.75 -18.20 11.92
N GLY A 111 -12.96 -19.48 12.24
CA GLY A 111 -14.11 -20.27 11.78
C GLY A 111 -15.16 -20.45 12.88
N GLU A 112 -16.31 -21.01 12.49
CA GLU A 112 -17.28 -21.58 13.43
C GLU A 112 -16.75 -22.97 13.84
N ASP A 113 -16.08 -23.07 14.98
CA ASP A 113 -15.96 -24.35 15.71
C ASP A 113 -17.32 -24.72 16.33
#